data_AF-A0A955UL37-F1
#
_entry.id   AF-A0A955UL37-F1
#
_cell.length_a   1.000
_cell.length_b   1.000
_cell.length_c   1.000
_cell.angle_alpha   90.00
_cell.angle_beta   90.00
_cell.angle_gamma   90.00
#
_symmetry.space_group_name_H-M   'P 1'
#
loop_
_entity.id
_entity.type
_entity.pdbx_description
1 polymer ?
#
loop_
_entity_poly.entity_id
_entity_poly.type
_entity_poly.pdbx_seq_one_letter_code
_entity_poly.pdbx_strand_id
1 'polypeptide(L)'
;MPAGWDHTGIVDNCFTCHNGTTATGKSTNHVPTNNTCETCHTTNGWVPATFDHTGIVDNCFTCHNGTSATGKGTNHIPTGNTCETCHTPNGWIPASMDHTGIVDSCFTCHNGSLASGKSTNHIPTGNTCEACHTPNGWTPATMDHTGIVDGCFTCHNGSLASGKSTMHLPTDNTCENCHTPNGFAPATMDHVGIFDNCFQCHNNSLVPGKSPTHVPAPNTCELCHSTQYWSPATTFDHTGIVDNCFSCHNNSTVPGKPTNHLPTNNTCENCHTPNGWVPASFDHTGIVDGCFSCHNGSTATGKSTNHIPTGNTCETCHTPNGWTPATMDHTGIVDGCFTCHNGSLAMGKSTNHIASGNDCQVCHTTNAWTPAGFDHSGVAPGTCNSCHNGTTSTGQPTGHFSTTRSCDDCHTTNAWLPDNWDHAGTAYPGDHRANPSCRACHGGNSDVVTWSAPAYQPDCAGCHANDYRQGVDRHRNRTVSENRDCGASGCHSVRDREW
;
A
#
# COMPACT_ATOMS: atom_id res chain seq x y z
N MET A 1 58.06 122.22 19.20
CA MET A 1 57.55 120.88 19.55
C MET A 1 56.40 121.09 20.52
N PRO A 2 55.15 120.69 20.24
CA PRO A 2 54.16 120.64 21.30
C PRO A 2 54.55 119.48 22.23
N ALA A 3 54.49 119.73 23.55
CA ALA A 3 54.78 118.73 24.56
C ALA A 3 53.86 117.51 24.37
N GLY A 4 54.45 116.33 24.23
CA GLY A 4 53.70 115.07 24.25
C GLY A 4 53.12 114.89 25.65
N TRP A 5 51.79 114.83 25.74
CA TRP A 5 51.10 114.62 27.01
C TRP A 5 51.12 113.12 27.35
N ASP A 6 51.64 112.80 28.54
CA ASP A 6 51.74 111.42 29.02
C ASP A 6 50.42 111.00 29.68
N HIS A 7 49.83 109.92 29.20
CA HIS A 7 48.58 109.37 29.72
C HIS A 7 48.82 108.33 30.85
N THR A 8 50.07 108.15 31.28
CA THR A 8 50.43 107.22 32.36
C THR A 8 49.73 107.60 33.67
N GLY A 9 49.00 106.63 34.24
CA GLY A 9 48.28 106.78 35.51
C GLY A 9 46.82 107.25 35.39
N ILE A 10 46.35 107.59 34.18
CA ILE A 10 44.95 107.93 33.93
C ILE A 10 44.18 106.63 33.61
N VAL A 11 43.15 106.35 34.41
CA VAL A 11 42.35 105.12 34.29
C VAL A 11 40.84 105.37 34.14
N ASP A 12 40.37 106.61 34.32
CA ASP A 12 38.97 107.01 34.18
C ASP A 12 38.82 108.49 33.79
N ASN A 13 37.58 108.98 33.69
CA ASN A 13 37.22 110.40 33.49
C ASN A 13 37.79 111.04 32.21
N CYS A 14 38.05 110.23 31.16
CA CYS A 14 38.74 110.70 29.96
C CYS A 14 37.97 111.82 29.24
N PHE A 15 36.64 111.84 29.34
CA PHE A 15 35.78 112.87 28.75
C PHE A 15 36.07 114.28 29.28
N THR A 16 36.60 114.44 30.49
CA THR A 16 36.98 115.75 31.03
C THR A 16 38.03 116.46 30.17
N CYS A 17 38.89 115.68 29.51
CA CYS A 17 39.91 116.17 28.58
C CYS A 17 39.53 115.94 27.11
N HIS A 18 38.86 114.84 26.77
CA HIS A 18 38.44 114.48 25.41
C HIS A 18 36.96 114.80 25.14
N ASN A 19 36.61 116.08 25.26
CA ASN A 19 35.25 116.60 25.09
C ASN A 19 34.98 117.25 23.71
N GLY A 20 35.96 117.25 22.81
CA GLY A 20 35.88 117.90 21.49
C GLY A 20 36.25 119.38 21.48
N THR A 21 36.53 119.98 22.64
CA THR A 21 37.02 121.37 22.77
C THR A 21 38.44 121.41 23.34
N THR A 22 38.73 120.68 24.42
CA THR A 22 40.04 120.59 25.07
C THR A 22 41.00 119.67 24.31
N ALA A 23 40.52 118.47 23.95
CA ALA A 23 41.18 117.52 23.06
C ALA A 23 40.11 116.82 22.21
N THR A 24 40.54 116.12 21.16
CA THR A 24 39.64 115.39 20.26
C THR A 24 38.72 114.47 21.05
N GLY A 25 37.41 114.73 20.96
CA GLY A 25 36.37 113.90 21.56
C GLY A 25 35.81 112.87 20.57
N LYS A 26 34.59 112.39 20.84
CA LYS A 26 33.88 111.45 19.96
C LYS A 26 33.69 112.04 18.56
N SER A 27 34.05 111.28 17.53
CA SER A 27 33.79 111.68 16.14
C SER A 27 32.31 111.50 15.79
N THR A 28 31.86 112.09 14.67
CA THR A 28 30.48 111.90 14.16
C THR A 28 30.16 110.45 13.81
N ASN A 29 31.19 109.62 13.57
CA ASN A 29 31.06 108.19 13.27
C ASN A 29 31.32 107.31 14.50
N HIS A 30 31.43 107.91 15.69
CA HIS A 30 31.58 107.17 16.94
C HIS A 30 30.24 106.51 17.31
N VAL A 31 30.29 105.25 17.75
CA VAL A 31 29.10 104.52 18.23
C VAL A 31 28.42 105.30 19.38
N PRO A 32 27.08 105.40 19.44
CA PRO A 32 26.41 106.16 20.49
C PRO A 32 26.70 105.57 21.88
N THR A 33 27.54 106.25 22.67
CA THR A 33 27.90 105.84 24.05
C THR A 33 27.77 107.00 25.03
N ASN A 34 27.69 106.68 26.31
CA ASN A 34 27.83 107.64 27.41
C ASN A 34 29.30 108.12 27.53
N ASN A 35 29.57 109.07 28.42
CA ASN A 35 30.88 109.74 28.52
C ASN A 35 31.94 108.99 29.36
N THR A 36 31.72 107.72 29.68
CA THR A 36 32.71 106.84 30.34
C THR A 36 33.53 106.09 29.27
N CYS A 37 34.47 106.80 28.66
CA CYS A 37 35.32 106.30 27.56
C CYS A 37 36.15 105.08 27.95
N GLU A 38 36.60 105.02 29.20
CA GLU A 38 37.37 103.96 29.85
C GLU A 38 36.66 102.59 29.85
N THR A 39 35.35 102.56 29.58
CA THR A 39 34.59 101.31 29.39
C THR A 39 35.00 100.60 28.10
N CYS A 40 35.49 101.35 27.11
CA CYS A 40 35.76 100.84 25.76
C CYS A 40 37.22 101.03 25.35
N HIS A 41 37.88 102.06 25.87
CA HIS A 41 39.22 102.46 25.47
C HIS A 41 40.18 102.33 26.65
N THR A 42 41.41 101.90 26.37
CA THR A 42 42.51 101.99 27.34
C THR A 42 43.54 103.00 26.85
N THR A 43 44.30 103.59 27.75
CA THR A 43 45.38 104.55 27.41
C THR A 43 46.48 103.92 26.56
N ASN A 44 46.67 102.60 26.65
CA ASN A 44 47.63 101.82 25.85
C ASN A 44 47.03 101.18 24.58
N GLY A 45 45.71 101.23 24.42
CA GLY A 45 44.97 100.56 23.36
C GLY A 45 43.67 101.31 23.05
N TRP A 46 43.80 102.52 22.51
CA TRP A 46 42.65 103.37 22.20
C TRP A 46 41.86 102.84 20.99
N VAL A 47 42.53 102.21 20.04
CA VAL A 47 41.92 101.51 18.91
C VAL A 47 42.66 100.19 18.69
N PRO A 48 41.96 99.04 18.58
CA PRO A 48 40.50 98.89 18.63
C PRO A 48 39.96 99.04 20.05
N ALA A 49 38.76 99.62 20.15
CA ALA A 49 38.02 99.68 21.40
C ALA A 49 37.47 98.28 21.74
N THR A 50 37.54 97.88 23.01
CA THR A 50 37.02 96.60 23.51
C THR A 50 35.84 96.86 24.41
N PHE A 51 34.66 96.30 24.09
CA PHE A 51 33.47 96.40 24.93
C PHE A 51 33.19 95.08 25.64
N ASP A 52 33.01 95.14 26.97
CA ASP A 52 32.64 93.98 27.77
C ASP A 52 31.13 93.71 27.67
N HIS A 53 30.77 92.52 27.20
CA HIS A 53 29.38 92.09 27.07
C HIS A 53 28.83 91.46 28.36
N THR A 54 29.63 91.41 29.44
CA THR A 54 29.22 90.85 30.73
C THR A 54 27.98 91.57 31.28
N GLY A 55 26.94 90.79 31.60
CA GLY A 55 25.68 91.31 32.14
C GLY A 55 24.63 91.68 31.08
N ILE A 56 24.96 91.66 29.79
CA ILE A 56 23.99 91.79 28.70
C ILE A 56 23.42 90.41 28.40
N VAL A 57 22.12 90.21 28.67
CA VAL A 57 21.45 88.92 28.49
C VAL A 57 20.29 88.96 27.50
N ASP A 58 19.86 90.15 27.07
CA ASP A 58 18.76 90.37 26.13
C ASP A 58 18.94 91.67 25.31
N ASN A 59 17.96 92.01 24.46
CA ASN A 59 17.89 93.29 23.75
C ASN A 59 19.09 93.59 22.82
N CYS A 60 19.80 92.56 22.35
CA CYS A 60 21.03 92.71 21.58
C CYS A 60 20.83 93.56 20.32
N PHE A 61 19.65 93.48 19.69
CA PHE A 61 19.29 94.24 18.50
C PHE A 61 19.36 95.76 18.69
N THR A 62 19.21 96.27 19.92
CA THR A 62 19.31 97.73 20.19
C THR A 62 20.70 98.28 19.84
N CYS A 63 21.75 97.48 20.04
CA CYS A 63 23.12 97.79 19.63
C CYS A 63 23.48 97.17 18.26
N HIS A 64 23.10 95.91 18.01
CA HIS A 64 23.40 95.18 16.77
C HIS A 64 22.30 95.36 15.70
N ASN A 65 22.04 96.63 15.33
CA ASN A 65 20.99 97.01 14.36
C ASN A 65 21.53 97.28 12.94
N GLY A 66 22.83 97.07 12.69
CA GLY A 66 23.48 97.37 11.40
C GLY A 66 23.91 98.83 11.23
N THR A 67 23.56 99.71 12.18
CA THR A 67 23.99 101.11 12.23
C THR A 67 24.95 101.36 13.41
N SER A 68 24.55 100.99 14.63
CA SER A 68 25.36 101.18 15.86
C SER A 68 26.47 100.12 15.99
N ALA A 69 26.16 98.88 15.63
CA ALA A 69 27.10 97.77 15.51
C ALA A 69 26.62 96.81 14.41
N THR A 70 27.46 95.85 14.03
CA THR A 70 27.14 94.84 13.02
C THR A 70 25.82 94.15 13.35
N GLY A 71 24.83 94.27 12.45
CA GLY A 71 23.53 93.61 12.57
C GLY A 71 23.46 92.30 11.78
N LYS A 72 22.23 91.82 11.53
CA LYS A 72 21.98 90.61 10.74
C LYS A 72 22.51 90.77 9.31
N GLY A 73 23.36 89.84 8.86
CA GLY A 73 23.83 89.79 7.47
C GLY A 73 22.76 89.30 6.50
N THR A 74 22.99 89.45 5.19
CA THR A 74 22.05 89.00 4.13
C THR A 74 21.78 87.50 4.12
N ASN A 75 22.71 86.71 4.69
CA ASN A 75 22.61 85.25 4.80
C ASN A 75 22.07 84.81 6.18
N HIS A 76 21.62 85.76 7.01
CA HIS A 76 21.00 85.45 8.29
C HIS A 76 19.59 84.88 8.06
N ILE A 77 19.23 83.84 8.82
CA ILE A 77 17.87 83.27 8.77
C ILE A 77 16.80 84.34 9.06
N PRO A 78 15.63 84.36 8.38
CA PRO A 78 14.59 85.37 8.61
C PRO A 78 13.98 85.24 10.02
N THR A 79 14.50 85.99 10.98
CA THR A 79 14.04 85.98 12.37
C THR A 79 13.65 87.37 12.86
N GLY A 80 12.80 87.40 13.90
CA GLY A 80 12.52 88.62 14.67
C GLY A 80 13.75 89.12 15.45
N ASN A 81 13.62 90.21 16.20
CA ASN A 81 14.75 90.91 16.83
C ASN A 81 15.17 90.39 18.21
N THR A 82 14.68 89.20 18.59
CA THR A 82 15.06 88.49 19.81
C THR A 82 16.25 87.58 19.50
N CYS A 83 17.46 88.12 19.60
CA CYS A 83 18.70 87.45 19.17
C CYS A 83 19.13 86.36 20.16
N GLU A 84 18.85 86.58 21.44
CA GLU A 84 19.14 85.74 22.60
C GLU A 84 18.45 84.37 22.56
N THR A 85 17.46 84.19 21.68
CA THR A 85 16.86 82.87 21.40
C THR A 85 17.80 81.94 20.62
N CYS A 86 18.78 82.50 19.91
CA CYS A 86 19.68 81.74 19.03
C CYS A 86 21.17 81.95 19.37
N HIS A 87 21.51 83.09 19.95
CA HIS A 87 22.88 83.50 20.21
C HIS A 87 23.10 83.74 21.69
N THR A 88 24.31 83.44 22.17
CA THR A 88 24.76 83.86 23.50
C THR A 88 25.87 84.90 23.37
N PRO A 89 26.07 85.80 24.35
CA PRO A 89 27.12 86.83 24.27
C PRO A 89 28.53 86.26 24.02
N ASN A 90 28.81 85.06 24.55
CA ASN A 90 30.10 84.38 24.43
C ASN A 90 30.10 83.26 23.36
N GLY A 91 28.98 83.04 22.68
CA GLY A 91 28.78 81.97 21.71
C GLY A 91 27.86 82.45 20.58
N TRP A 92 28.31 83.49 19.87
CA TRP A 92 27.55 84.09 18.77
C TRP A 92 27.52 83.19 17.53
N ILE A 93 28.60 82.45 17.27
CA ILE A 93 28.68 81.43 16.22
C ILE A 93 29.34 80.18 16.82
N PRO A 94 28.73 78.99 16.67
CA PRO A 94 27.47 78.72 15.97
C PRO A 94 26.24 79.20 16.76
N ALA A 95 25.22 79.67 16.05
CA ALA A 95 23.90 79.90 16.63
C ALA A 95 23.27 78.56 17.01
N SER A 96 22.60 78.49 18.14
CA SER A 96 21.86 77.30 18.60
C SER A 96 20.38 77.63 18.69
N MET A 97 19.55 76.96 17.90
CA MET A 97 18.09 77.11 17.96
C MET A 97 17.49 76.10 18.94
N ASP A 98 16.68 76.59 19.87
CA ASP A 98 15.79 75.74 20.65
C ASP A 98 14.59 75.29 19.79
N HIS A 99 14.40 73.98 19.66
CA HIS A 99 13.28 73.39 18.92
C HIS A 99 12.07 73.13 19.82
N THR A 100 12.13 73.49 21.10
CA THR A 100 11.03 73.34 22.05
C THR A 100 9.78 74.06 21.56
N GLY A 101 8.67 73.32 21.48
CA GLY A 101 7.38 73.85 21.00
C GLY A 101 7.17 73.80 19.48
N ILE A 102 8.20 73.45 18.70
CA ILE A 102 8.05 73.16 17.27
C ILE A 102 7.62 71.69 17.15
N VAL A 103 6.37 71.46 16.76
CA VAL A 103 5.79 70.11 16.64
C VAL A 103 5.41 69.73 15.21
N ASP A 104 5.39 70.69 14.28
CA ASP A 104 5.08 70.48 12.87
C ASP A 104 5.83 71.47 11.97
N SER A 105 5.53 71.45 10.67
CA SER A 105 5.99 72.45 9.70
C SER A 105 7.52 72.54 9.55
N CYS A 106 8.25 71.46 9.88
CA CYS A 106 9.72 71.47 9.92
C CYS A 106 10.34 71.83 8.56
N PHE A 107 9.68 71.46 7.46
CA PHE A 107 10.12 71.77 6.09
C PHE A 107 10.21 73.27 5.81
N THR A 108 9.47 74.12 6.53
CA THR A 108 9.56 75.58 6.36
C THR A 108 10.97 76.10 6.65
N CYS A 109 11.68 75.48 7.59
CA CYS A 109 13.08 75.76 7.91
C CYS A 109 14.05 74.78 7.21
N HIS A 110 13.73 73.48 7.21
CA HIS A 110 14.58 72.41 6.66
C HIS A 110 14.26 72.09 5.19
N ASN A 111 14.38 73.10 4.33
CA ASN A 111 14.11 73.01 2.88
C ASN A 111 15.36 72.93 1.99
N GLY A 112 16.56 72.91 2.58
CA GLY A 112 17.83 72.92 1.84
C GLY A 112 18.33 74.32 1.46
N SER A 113 17.53 75.37 1.67
CA SER A 113 17.93 76.77 1.48
C SER A 113 18.12 77.51 2.81
N LEU A 114 17.22 77.36 3.77
CA LEU A 114 17.29 78.04 5.08
C LEU A 114 18.09 77.21 6.10
N ALA A 115 17.85 75.90 6.12
CA ALA A 115 18.63 74.91 6.83
C ALA A 115 18.73 73.64 5.98
N SER A 116 19.60 72.72 6.38
CA SER A 116 19.75 71.42 5.71
C SER A 116 18.40 70.72 5.55
N GLY A 117 18.04 70.40 4.31
CA GLY A 117 16.83 69.67 3.97
C GLY A 117 17.10 68.19 3.70
N LYS A 118 16.18 67.55 2.98
CA LYS A 118 16.30 66.13 2.57
C LYS A 118 17.56 65.89 1.75
N SER A 119 18.32 64.86 2.09
CA SER A 119 19.50 64.43 1.32
C SER A 119 19.09 63.68 0.05
N THR A 120 20.04 63.45 -0.86
CA THR A 120 19.80 62.66 -2.09
C THR A 120 19.42 61.20 -1.82
N ASN A 121 19.76 60.68 -0.64
CA ASN A 121 19.44 59.31 -0.22
C ASN A 121 18.22 59.26 0.70
N HIS A 122 17.48 60.36 0.83
CA HIS A 122 16.25 60.40 1.61
C HIS A 122 15.13 59.64 0.89
N ILE A 123 14.31 58.90 1.65
CA ILE A 123 13.11 58.24 1.12
C ILE A 123 12.18 59.24 0.42
N PRO A 124 11.62 58.95 -0.77
CA PRO A 124 10.72 59.86 -1.47
C PRO A 124 9.44 60.12 -0.66
N THR A 125 9.42 61.19 0.13
CA THR A 125 8.28 61.55 0.99
C THR A 125 7.81 62.97 0.72
N GLY A 126 6.57 63.26 1.09
CA GLY A 126 6.04 64.63 1.18
C GLY A 126 6.74 65.45 2.27
N ASN A 127 6.31 66.69 2.48
CA ASN A 127 7.00 67.64 3.37
C ASN A 127 6.54 67.61 4.84
N THR A 128 5.82 66.56 5.23
CA THR A 128 5.40 66.26 6.61
C THR A 128 6.51 65.47 7.31
N CYS A 129 7.55 66.19 7.77
CA CYS A 129 8.76 65.59 8.33
C CYS A 129 8.51 64.89 9.68
N GLU A 130 7.63 65.46 10.49
CA GLU A 130 7.18 65.04 11.81
C GLU A 130 6.46 63.68 11.81
N ALA A 131 6.07 63.17 10.64
CA ALA A 131 5.57 61.80 10.50
C ALA A 131 6.66 60.74 10.75
N CYS A 132 7.93 61.11 10.58
CA CYS A 132 9.05 60.17 10.68
C CYS A 132 10.15 60.63 11.64
N HIS A 133 10.33 61.94 11.80
CA HIS A 133 11.40 62.54 12.59
C HIS A 133 10.88 63.20 13.85
N THR A 134 11.77 63.41 14.82
CA THR A 134 11.44 64.14 16.05
C THR A 134 12.15 65.49 16.07
N PRO A 135 11.64 66.50 16.80
CA PRO A 135 12.31 67.80 16.93
C PRO A 135 13.73 67.71 17.52
N ASN A 136 14.02 66.64 18.27
CA ASN A 136 15.31 66.41 18.92
C ASN A 136 16.28 65.58 18.05
N GLY A 137 15.86 65.11 16.87
CA GLY A 137 16.72 64.31 16.01
C GLY A 137 16.06 63.80 14.73
N TRP A 138 16.79 63.92 13.62
CA TRP A 138 16.45 63.37 12.31
C TRP A 138 16.72 61.86 12.21
N THR A 139 17.54 61.29 13.09
CA THR A 139 17.85 59.86 13.12
C THR A 139 17.84 59.32 14.55
N PRO A 140 17.26 58.13 14.82
CA PRO A 140 16.58 57.27 13.86
C PRO A 140 15.22 57.84 13.43
N ALA A 141 14.86 57.64 12.17
CA ALA A 141 13.52 57.94 11.68
C ALA A 141 12.64 56.70 11.87
N THR A 142 11.39 56.89 12.26
CA THR A 142 10.41 55.82 12.37
C THR A 142 9.50 55.85 11.15
N MET A 143 9.27 54.70 10.51
CA MET A 143 8.40 54.58 9.34
C MET A 143 7.24 53.65 9.68
N ASP A 144 6.01 54.11 9.46
CA ASP A 144 4.81 53.30 9.61
C ASP A 144 4.52 52.50 8.34
N HIS A 145 4.66 51.17 8.41
CA HIS A 145 4.38 50.27 7.29
C HIS A 145 2.88 49.98 7.11
N THR A 146 2.01 50.56 7.93
CA THR A 146 0.56 50.39 7.83
C THR A 146 0.06 50.82 6.46
N GLY A 147 -0.62 49.90 5.77
CA GLY A 147 -1.19 50.14 4.44
C GLY A 147 -0.24 49.88 3.27
N ILE A 148 1.03 49.58 3.51
CA ILE A 148 1.94 49.07 2.49
C ILE A 148 1.70 47.57 2.36
N VAL A 149 1.17 47.13 1.22
CA VAL A 149 0.85 45.71 0.95
C VAL A 149 1.66 45.11 -0.20
N ASP A 150 2.30 45.94 -1.02
CA ASP A 150 3.12 45.55 -2.17
C ASP A 150 4.26 46.57 -2.40
N GLY A 151 5.11 46.31 -3.41
CA GLY A 151 6.12 47.26 -3.85
C GLY A 151 7.29 47.45 -2.89
N CYS A 152 7.49 46.55 -1.92
CA CYS A 152 8.51 46.64 -0.87
C CYS A 152 9.92 46.95 -1.43
N PHE A 153 10.26 46.39 -2.60
CA PHE A 153 11.56 46.58 -3.24
C PHE A 153 11.84 48.03 -3.65
N THR A 154 10.82 48.89 -3.86
CA THR A 154 11.07 50.31 -4.19
C THR A 154 11.82 51.04 -3.07
N CYS A 155 11.61 50.62 -1.83
CA CYS A 155 12.31 51.13 -0.65
C CYS A 155 13.46 50.20 -0.23
N HIS A 156 13.23 48.88 -0.19
CA HIS A 156 14.19 47.87 0.25
C HIS A 156 15.03 47.30 -0.90
N ASN A 157 15.74 48.18 -1.62
CA ASN A 157 16.59 47.82 -2.77
C ASN A 157 18.10 47.74 -2.44
N GLY A 158 18.50 47.94 -1.18
CA GLY A 158 19.90 47.97 -0.76
C GLY A 158 20.59 49.32 -0.94
N SER A 159 19.98 50.27 -1.65
CA SER A 159 20.45 51.66 -1.75
C SER A 159 19.68 52.61 -0.84
N LEU A 160 18.35 52.47 -0.79
CA LEU A 160 17.47 53.37 -0.01
C LEU A 160 17.20 52.85 1.40
N ALA A 161 16.92 51.55 1.50
CA ALA A 161 16.87 50.79 2.74
C ALA A 161 17.48 49.41 2.49
N SER A 162 17.77 48.68 3.58
CA SER A 162 18.30 47.31 3.51
C SER A 162 17.46 46.44 2.58
N GLY A 163 18.10 45.88 1.55
CA GLY A 163 17.46 44.98 0.60
C GLY A 163 17.83 43.51 0.84
N LYS A 164 17.66 42.69 -0.20
CA LYS A 164 18.02 41.26 -0.18
C LYS A 164 19.49 41.06 0.16
N SER A 165 19.79 40.16 1.10
CA SER A 165 21.17 39.77 1.39
C SER A 165 21.72 38.84 0.31
N THR A 166 23.04 38.64 0.29
CA THR A 166 23.70 37.67 -0.59
C THR A 166 23.34 36.21 -0.28
N MET A 167 22.77 35.96 0.90
CA MET A 167 22.26 34.64 1.32
C MET A 167 20.75 34.50 1.07
N HIS A 168 20.10 35.50 0.49
CA HIS A 168 18.69 35.43 0.12
C HIS A 168 18.48 34.45 -1.04
N LEU A 169 17.36 33.72 -1.03
CA LEU A 169 16.98 32.86 -2.14
C LEU A 169 16.90 33.65 -3.46
N PRO A 170 17.25 33.06 -4.62
CA PRO A 170 17.16 33.74 -5.90
C PRO A 170 15.68 33.92 -6.30
N THR A 171 15.10 35.06 -5.92
CA THR A 171 13.71 35.42 -6.22
C THR A 171 13.64 36.73 -7.02
N ASP A 172 12.51 36.94 -7.69
CA ASP A 172 12.16 38.24 -8.25
C ASP A 172 11.91 39.28 -7.14
N ASN A 173 11.65 40.53 -7.53
CA ASN A 173 11.48 41.63 -6.57
C ASN A 173 10.05 41.75 -5.99
N THR A 174 9.25 40.69 -6.10
CA THR A 174 7.89 40.58 -5.58
C THR A 174 7.94 40.03 -4.15
N CYS A 175 8.42 40.84 -3.22
CA CYS A 175 8.75 40.42 -1.83
C CYS A 175 7.51 39.94 -1.05
N GLU A 176 6.35 40.51 -1.34
CA GLU A 176 5.04 40.24 -0.73
C GLU A 176 4.54 38.81 -0.93
N ASN A 177 5.12 38.06 -1.86
CA ASN A 177 4.86 36.62 -2.01
C ASN A 177 5.45 35.78 -0.85
N CYS A 178 6.40 36.35 -0.10
CA CYS A 178 7.15 35.61 0.93
C CYS A 178 7.21 36.33 2.28
N HIS A 179 7.14 37.66 2.27
CA HIS A 179 7.33 38.50 3.44
C HIS A 179 6.08 39.32 3.75
N THR A 180 5.87 39.60 5.03
CA THR A 180 4.82 40.54 5.47
C THR A 180 5.46 41.88 5.87
N PRO A 181 4.72 43.01 5.80
CA PRO A 181 5.25 44.33 6.15
C PRO A 181 5.84 44.41 7.57
N ASN A 182 5.31 43.61 8.50
CA ASN A 182 5.75 43.57 9.91
C ASN A 182 6.61 42.34 10.24
N GLY A 183 6.93 41.49 9.24
CA GLY A 183 7.59 40.20 9.44
C GLY A 183 8.34 39.77 8.19
N PHE A 184 9.56 40.29 8.03
CA PHE A 184 10.49 39.88 6.97
C PHE A 184 11.23 38.56 7.29
N ALA A 185 11.25 38.14 8.55
CA ALA A 185 11.79 36.85 8.96
C ALA A 185 10.91 36.23 10.07
N PRO A 186 10.56 34.93 9.97
CA PRO A 186 10.83 34.02 8.86
C PRO A 186 9.99 34.36 7.62
N ALA A 187 10.53 34.11 6.43
CA ALA A 187 9.76 34.15 5.19
C ALA A 187 8.84 32.93 5.13
N THR A 188 7.62 33.11 4.65
CA THR A 188 6.65 32.03 4.43
C THR A 188 6.39 31.91 2.94
N MET A 189 6.72 30.76 2.36
CA MET A 189 6.43 30.46 0.96
C MET A 189 5.20 29.56 0.86
N ASP A 190 4.21 30.02 0.09
CA ASP A 190 3.10 29.17 -0.31
C ASP A 190 3.55 28.24 -1.45
N HIS A 191 3.30 26.95 -1.28
CA HIS A 191 3.61 25.92 -2.28
C HIS A 191 2.40 25.61 -3.18
N VAL A 192 1.26 26.26 -2.95
CA VAL A 192 0.06 26.12 -3.80
C VAL A 192 0.40 26.50 -5.24
N GLY A 193 0.09 25.61 -6.18
CA GLY A 193 0.36 25.79 -7.60
C GLY A 193 1.74 25.35 -8.08
N ILE A 194 2.63 24.93 -7.17
CA ILE A 194 3.91 24.29 -7.52
C ILE A 194 3.68 22.78 -7.64
N PHE A 195 3.84 22.24 -8.84
CA PHE A 195 3.58 20.81 -9.13
C PHE A 195 4.84 20.04 -9.56
N ASP A 196 5.93 20.72 -9.89
CA ASP A 196 7.18 20.12 -10.35
C ASP A 196 8.40 20.92 -9.86
N ASN A 197 9.60 20.50 -10.24
CA ASN A 197 10.85 21.23 -10.03
C ASN A 197 11.21 21.49 -8.54
N CYS A 198 10.69 20.69 -7.60
CA CYS A 198 10.90 20.91 -6.17
C CYS A 198 12.39 20.93 -5.79
N PHE A 199 13.20 20.10 -6.46
CA PHE A 199 14.64 20.02 -6.22
C PHE A 199 15.40 21.30 -6.61
N GLN A 200 14.86 22.18 -7.45
CA GLN A 200 15.50 23.46 -7.75
C GLN A 200 15.63 24.32 -6.49
N CYS A 201 14.68 24.22 -5.56
CA CYS A 201 14.76 24.86 -4.25
C CYS A 201 15.31 23.90 -3.19
N HIS A 202 14.76 22.68 -3.10
CA HIS A 202 15.07 21.69 -2.07
C HIS A 202 16.23 20.77 -2.43
N ASN A 203 17.44 21.34 -2.53
CA ASN A 203 18.67 20.65 -2.93
C ASN A 203 19.75 20.56 -1.84
N ASN A 204 19.42 20.85 -0.57
CA ASN A 204 20.37 20.94 0.54
C ASN A 204 21.43 22.06 0.42
N SER A 205 21.43 22.84 -0.66
CA SER A 205 22.28 24.02 -0.83
C SER A 205 21.51 25.33 -0.62
N LEU A 206 20.27 25.41 -1.13
CA LEU A 206 19.40 26.59 -0.99
C LEU A 206 18.48 26.45 0.22
N VAL A 207 17.65 25.40 0.24
CA VAL A 207 16.86 24.99 1.39
C VAL A 207 16.99 23.48 1.62
N PRO A 208 16.71 22.99 2.84
CA PRO A 208 16.77 21.56 3.14
C PRO A 208 15.94 20.73 2.15
N GLY A 209 16.56 19.68 1.61
CA GLY A 209 15.97 18.74 0.66
C GLY A 209 15.92 17.33 1.23
N LYS A 210 16.42 16.35 0.46
CA LYS A 210 16.49 14.94 0.89
C LYS A 210 17.38 14.80 2.13
N SER A 211 16.86 14.22 3.21
CA SER A 211 17.64 13.89 4.40
C SER A 211 18.66 12.78 4.12
N PRO A 212 19.71 12.61 4.94
CA PRO A 212 20.64 11.49 4.82
C PRO A 212 19.99 10.10 4.95
N THR A 213 18.81 10.04 5.57
CA THR A 213 18.02 8.81 5.77
C THR A 213 16.93 8.63 4.72
N HIS A 214 16.83 9.53 3.74
CA HIS A 214 15.86 9.45 2.66
C HIS A 214 16.15 8.24 1.76
N VAL A 215 15.10 7.59 1.25
CA VAL A 215 15.23 6.47 0.32
C VAL A 215 16.01 6.89 -0.94
N PRO A 216 16.86 6.04 -1.53
CA PRO A 216 17.50 6.38 -2.80
C PRO A 216 16.44 6.67 -3.87
N ALA A 217 16.39 7.90 -4.36
CA ALA A 217 15.38 8.36 -5.31
C ALA A 217 15.95 9.43 -6.24
N PRO A 218 15.43 9.55 -7.48
CA PRO A 218 15.80 10.62 -8.39
C PRO A 218 15.39 12.01 -7.85
N ASN A 219 15.84 13.08 -8.51
CA ASN A 219 15.54 14.47 -8.12
C ASN A 219 14.17 14.98 -8.57
N THR A 220 13.30 14.09 -9.04
CA THR A 220 11.89 14.32 -9.35
C THR A 220 11.04 13.95 -8.13
N CYS A 221 11.04 14.84 -7.13
CA CYS A 221 10.37 14.64 -5.84
C CYS A 221 8.85 14.43 -5.99
N GLU A 222 8.26 15.10 -6.96
CA GLU A 222 6.85 15.08 -7.36
C GLU A 222 6.33 13.71 -7.81
N LEU A 223 7.22 12.75 -8.09
CA LEU A 223 6.82 11.35 -8.30
C LEU A 223 6.35 10.67 -7.01
N CYS A 224 6.85 11.16 -5.87
CA CYS A 224 6.66 10.53 -4.56
C CYS A 224 5.87 11.42 -3.59
N HIS A 225 6.06 12.73 -3.68
CA HIS A 225 5.57 13.72 -2.72
C HIS A 225 4.59 14.67 -3.37
N SER A 226 3.61 15.12 -2.59
CA SER A 226 2.75 16.25 -2.94
C SER A 226 2.92 17.39 -1.93
N THR A 227 2.55 18.60 -2.31
CA THR A 227 2.59 19.77 -1.42
C THR A 227 1.59 19.67 -0.26
N GLN A 228 0.52 18.87 -0.43
CA GLN A 228 -0.46 18.59 0.63
C GLN A 228 -0.03 17.47 1.57
N TYR A 229 0.67 16.46 1.04
CA TYR A 229 1.12 15.27 1.77
C TYR A 229 2.59 15.01 1.47
N TRP A 230 3.46 15.82 2.09
CA TRP A 230 4.91 15.71 1.88
C TRP A 230 5.52 14.52 2.62
N SER A 231 5.03 14.20 3.83
CA SER A 231 5.51 13.07 4.62
C SER A 231 4.37 12.46 5.44
N PRO A 232 4.12 11.14 5.34
CA PRO A 232 4.80 10.17 4.46
C PRO A 232 4.43 10.37 2.98
N ALA A 233 5.32 9.96 2.07
CA ALA A 233 5.01 9.85 0.64
C ALA A 233 3.87 8.83 0.45
N THR A 234 2.76 9.24 -0.16
CA THR A 234 1.56 8.40 -0.33
C THR A 234 1.43 7.78 -1.72
N THR A 235 2.25 8.23 -2.67
CA THR A 235 2.20 7.80 -4.07
C THR A 235 3.59 7.39 -4.51
N PHE A 236 3.89 6.10 -4.59
CA PHE A 236 5.13 5.63 -5.21
C PHE A 236 4.77 4.71 -6.38
N ASP A 237 5.15 5.13 -7.58
CA ASP A 237 4.96 4.31 -8.78
C ASP A 237 6.08 3.27 -8.86
N HIS A 238 5.70 1.99 -8.88
CA HIS A 238 6.63 0.88 -9.03
C HIS A 238 6.91 0.55 -10.51
N THR A 239 6.38 1.31 -11.47
CA THR A 239 6.65 1.09 -12.90
C THR A 239 8.15 1.12 -13.18
N GLY A 240 8.62 0.10 -13.92
CA GLY A 240 10.04 -0.06 -14.27
C GLY A 240 10.90 -0.73 -13.20
N ILE A 241 10.37 -0.97 -11.99
CA ILE A 241 11.05 -1.77 -10.96
C ILE A 241 10.65 -3.24 -11.17
N VAL A 242 11.59 -4.05 -11.64
CA VAL A 242 11.34 -5.46 -11.96
C VAL A 242 12.07 -6.44 -11.03
N ASP A 243 13.05 -5.96 -10.26
CA ASP A 243 13.87 -6.76 -9.35
C ASP A 243 14.37 -5.93 -8.16
N ASN A 244 15.16 -6.55 -7.28
CA ASN A 244 15.87 -5.88 -6.17
C ASN A 244 14.93 -5.18 -5.17
N CYS A 245 13.70 -5.67 -5.01
CA CYS A 245 12.68 -5.07 -4.14
C CYS A 245 13.19 -4.91 -2.69
N PHE A 246 14.02 -5.85 -2.23
CA PHE A 246 14.58 -5.84 -0.88
C PHE A 246 15.50 -4.64 -0.60
N SER A 247 16.08 -3.97 -1.61
CA SER A 247 16.86 -2.76 -1.35
C SER A 247 16.05 -1.68 -0.67
N CYS A 248 14.73 -1.66 -0.90
CA CYS A 248 13.79 -0.76 -0.25
C CYS A 248 12.97 -1.50 0.84
N HIS A 249 12.40 -2.66 0.53
CA HIS A 249 11.52 -3.44 1.40
C HIS A 249 12.28 -4.37 2.35
N ASN A 250 13.09 -3.78 3.24
CA ASN A 250 14.00 -4.48 4.16
C ASN A 250 13.62 -4.40 5.64
N ASN A 251 12.40 -3.95 5.98
CA ASN A 251 11.94 -3.69 7.36
C ASN A 251 12.70 -2.56 8.11
N SER A 252 13.69 -1.93 7.49
CA SER A 252 14.36 -0.73 8.03
C SER A 252 13.91 0.53 7.31
N THR A 253 13.85 0.49 5.97
CA THR A 253 13.53 1.63 5.12
C THR A 253 12.03 1.73 4.87
N VAL A 254 11.44 0.67 4.31
CA VAL A 254 9.99 0.46 4.23
C VAL A 254 9.65 -0.97 4.67
N PRO A 255 8.41 -1.22 5.12
CA PRO A 255 7.97 -2.55 5.52
C PRO A 255 8.28 -3.59 4.43
N GLY A 256 8.96 -4.67 4.81
CA GLY A 256 9.30 -5.79 3.94
C GLY A 256 8.43 -7.00 4.24
N LYS A 257 9.07 -8.16 4.43
CA LYS A 257 8.38 -9.41 4.75
C LYS A 257 7.67 -9.30 6.11
N PRO A 258 6.35 -9.52 6.18
CA PRO A 258 5.62 -9.58 7.45
C PRO A 258 6.03 -10.82 8.26
N THR A 259 5.72 -10.83 9.55
CA THR A 259 6.10 -11.93 10.48
C THR A 259 5.50 -13.29 10.12
N ASN A 260 4.39 -13.31 9.38
CA ASN A 260 3.75 -14.52 8.87
C ASN A 260 4.18 -14.89 7.44
N HIS A 261 5.21 -14.23 6.89
CA HIS A 261 5.74 -14.55 5.57
C HIS A 261 6.51 -15.88 5.59
N LEU A 262 6.45 -16.61 4.48
CA LEU A 262 7.20 -17.85 4.28
C LEU A 262 8.71 -17.60 4.38
N PRO A 263 9.49 -18.52 5.01
CA PRO A 263 10.94 -18.41 5.07
C PRO A 263 11.54 -18.50 3.65
N THR A 264 11.93 -17.36 3.11
CA THR A 264 12.38 -17.18 1.72
C THR A 264 13.59 -16.26 1.69
N ASN A 265 14.39 -16.33 0.63
CA ASN A 265 15.48 -15.39 0.37
C ASN A 265 14.93 -14.00 -0.02
N ASN A 266 15.81 -13.02 -0.19
CA ASN A 266 15.42 -11.63 -0.46
C ASN A 266 15.15 -11.32 -1.94
N THR A 267 14.87 -12.35 -2.75
CA THR A 267 14.57 -12.25 -4.18
C THR A 267 13.05 -12.29 -4.37
N CYS A 268 12.38 -11.18 -4.05
CA CYS A 268 10.92 -11.07 -3.97
C CYS A 268 10.23 -11.31 -5.33
N GLU A 269 10.88 -10.86 -6.39
CA GLU A 269 10.47 -10.93 -7.80
C GLU A 269 10.27 -12.35 -8.33
N ASN A 270 10.78 -13.37 -7.62
CA ASN A 270 10.48 -14.77 -7.93
C ASN A 270 9.02 -15.15 -7.60
N CYS A 271 8.36 -14.38 -6.73
CA CYS A 271 7.02 -14.69 -6.22
C CYS A 271 6.01 -13.55 -6.43
N HIS A 272 6.49 -12.31 -6.39
CA HIS A 272 5.67 -11.12 -6.39
C HIS A 272 5.91 -10.29 -7.64
N THR A 273 4.85 -9.64 -8.13
CA THR A 273 4.98 -8.60 -9.14
C THR A 273 4.55 -7.25 -8.56
N PRO A 274 5.09 -6.12 -9.04
CA PRO A 274 4.71 -4.79 -8.55
C PRO A 274 3.20 -4.50 -8.59
N ASN A 275 2.52 -5.03 -9.61
CA ASN A 275 1.09 -4.84 -9.84
C ASN A 275 0.22 -5.99 -9.30
N GLY A 276 0.84 -7.03 -8.74
CA GLY A 276 0.19 -8.25 -8.29
C GLY A 276 0.96 -8.84 -7.11
N TRP A 277 1.10 -8.05 -6.05
CA TRP A 277 1.87 -8.44 -4.86
C TRP A 277 1.17 -9.54 -4.07
N VAL A 278 -0.16 -9.51 -4.00
CA VAL A 278 -0.99 -10.57 -3.42
C VAL A 278 -2.17 -10.83 -4.36
N PRO A 279 -2.44 -12.08 -4.76
CA PRO A 279 -1.72 -13.30 -4.39
C PRO A 279 -0.34 -13.42 -5.05
N ALA A 280 0.65 -13.94 -4.31
CA ALA A 280 1.95 -14.31 -4.86
C ALA A 280 1.82 -15.58 -5.71
N SER A 281 2.58 -15.67 -6.81
CA SER A 281 2.65 -16.86 -7.66
C SER A 281 4.03 -17.47 -7.56
N PHE A 282 4.12 -18.77 -7.32
CA PHE A 282 5.40 -19.49 -7.29
C PHE A 282 5.47 -20.47 -8.45
N ASP A 283 6.53 -20.36 -9.24
CA ASP A 283 6.79 -21.29 -10.33
C ASP A 283 7.42 -22.59 -9.78
N HIS A 284 6.74 -23.71 -9.99
CA HIS A 284 7.21 -25.03 -9.58
C HIS A 284 8.08 -25.71 -10.66
N THR A 285 8.37 -25.03 -11.78
CA THR A 285 9.24 -25.59 -12.82
C THR A 285 10.61 -25.98 -12.25
N GLY A 286 11.08 -27.17 -12.61
CA GLY A 286 12.35 -27.72 -12.15
C GLY A 286 12.32 -28.39 -10.77
N ILE A 287 11.21 -28.28 -10.01
CA ILE A 287 11.03 -29.05 -8.78
C ILE A 287 10.46 -30.42 -9.15
N VAL A 288 11.24 -31.48 -8.93
CA VAL A 288 10.87 -32.86 -9.29
C VAL A 288 10.70 -33.78 -8.08
N ASP A 289 11.22 -33.38 -6.91
CA ASP A 289 11.15 -34.13 -5.66
C ASP A 289 11.15 -33.19 -4.44
N GLY A 290 11.13 -33.76 -3.24
CA GLY A 290 11.31 -32.99 -2.00
C GLY A 290 10.13 -32.08 -1.64
N CYS A 291 8.95 -32.33 -2.21
CA CYS A 291 7.78 -31.45 -2.07
C CYS A 291 7.39 -31.20 -0.60
N PHE A 292 7.55 -32.22 0.26
CA PHE A 292 7.24 -32.12 1.68
C PHE A 292 8.10 -31.10 2.44
N SER A 293 9.28 -30.75 1.94
CA SER A 293 10.12 -29.72 2.57
C SER A 293 9.39 -28.37 2.65
N CYS A 294 8.54 -28.07 1.66
CA CYS A 294 7.65 -26.91 1.64
C CYS A 294 6.22 -27.28 2.06
N HIS A 295 5.63 -28.34 1.53
CA HIS A 295 4.24 -28.76 1.79
C HIS A 295 4.11 -29.62 3.07
N ASN A 296 4.57 -29.08 4.19
CA ASN A 296 4.55 -29.73 5.52
C ASN A 296 3.39 -29.27 6.43
N GLY A 297 2.54 -28.36 5.97
CA GLY A 297 1.42 -27.81 6.77
C GLY A 297 1.80 -26.61 7.64
N SER A 298 3.09 -26.26 7.73
CA SER A 298 3.58 -25.05 8.40
C SER A 298 4.11 -24.02 7.41
N THR A 299 4.90 -24.46 6.43
CA THR A 299 5.42 -23.59 5.36
C THR A 299 4.34 -23.41 4.30
N ALA A 300 4.02 -24.44 3.52
CA ALA A 300 2.89 -24.44 2.60
C ALA A 300 1.83 -25.46 3.05
N THR A 301 0.66 -25.41 2.42
CA THR A 301 -0.41 -26.38 2.63
C THR A 301 0.13 -27.79 2.44
N GLY A 302 0.06 -28.61 3.50
CA GLY A 302 0.49 -30.00 3.48
C GLY A 302 -0.66 -30.97 3.21
N LYS A 303 -0.43 -32.25 3.54
CA LYS A 303 -1.44 -33.31 3.47
C LYS A 303 -2.64 -32.95 4.36
N SER A 304 -3.84 -33.08 3.81
CA SER A 304 -5.07 -32.91 4.59
C SER A 304 -5.29 -34.08 5.55
N THR A 305 -6.19 -33.91 6.52
CA THR A 305 -6.58 -34.99 7.44
C THR A 305 -7.24 -36.18 6.73
N ASN A 306 -7.77 -35.97 5.52
CA ASN A 306 -8.40 -37.01 4.69
C ASN A 306 -7.42 -37.59 3.67
N HIS A 307 -6.14 -37.22 3.71
CA HIS A 307 -5.13 -37.78 2.84
C HIS A 307 -4.85 -39.24 3.22
N ILE A 308 -4.63 -40.09 2.21
CA ILE A 308 -4.28 -41.51 2.43
C ILE A 308 -2.97 -41.58 3.25
N PRO A 309 -2.87 -42.45 4.28
CA PRO A 309 -1.66 -42.56 5.10
C PRO A 309 -0.45 -42.93 4.25
N THR A 310 0.46 -41.97 4.04
CA THR A 310 1.62 -42.10 3.14
C THR A 310 2.84 -41.41 3.76
N GLY A 311 4.03 -41.90 3.38
CA GLY A 311 5.30 -41.22 3.66
C GLY A 311 5.43 -39.89 2.91
N ASN A 312 6.55 -39.18 3.10
CA ASN A 312 6.71 -37.79 2.63
C ASN A 312 7.31 -37.63 1.23
N THR A 313 7.47 -38.71 0.49
CA THR A 313 7.74 -38.73 -0.96
C THR A 313 6.43 -38.52 -1.70
N CYS A 314 6.08 -37.26 -1.99
CA CYS A 314 4.81 -36.89 -2.62
C CYS A 314 4.82 -37.17 -4.13
N GLU A 315 5.99 -37.01 -4.75
CA GLU A 315 6.33 -37.16 -6.16
C GLU A 315 6.11 -38.58 -6.70
N THR A 316 5.90 -39.57 -5.82
CA THR A 316 5.48 -40.91 -6.21
C THR A 316 4.04 -40.95 -6.70
N CYS A 317 3.21 -39.99 -6.28
CA CYS A 317 1.78 -39.98 -6.57
C CYS A 317 1.29 -38.68 -7.23
N HIS A 318 1.98 -37.56 -6.97
CA HIS A 318 1.59 -36.23 -7.42
C HIS A 318 2.64 -35.66 -8.37
N THR A 319 2.20 -34.76 -9.24
CA THR A 319 3.11 -33.98 -10.09
C THR A 319 3.08 -32.50 -9.68
N PRO A 320 4.12 -31.71 -9.97
CA PRO A 320 4.15 -30.28 -9.62
C PRO A 320 2.95 -29.48 -10.16
N ASN A 321 2.42 -29.89 -11.32
CA ASN A 321 1.30 -29.24 -12.00
C ASN A 321 -0.05 -29.97 -11.80
N GLY A 322 -0.07 -31.07 -11.06
CA GLY A 322 -1.21 -31.97 -10.94
C GLY A 322 -1.20 -32.69 -9.61
N TRP A 323 -1.68 -32.00 -8.56
CA TRP A 323 -1.93 -32.59 -7.25
C TRP A 323 -3.15 -33.51 -7.24
N THR A 324 -4.14 -33.27 -8.12
CA THR A 324 -5.28 -34.15 -8.31
C THR A 324 -5.58 -34.32 -9.82
N PRO A 325 -5.88 -35.55 -10.28
CA PRO A 325 -5.87 -36.81 -9.54
C PRO A 325 -4.44 -37.30 -9.24
N ALA A 326 -4.27 -37.98 -8.11
CA ALA A 326 -3.03 -38.68 -7.78
C ALA A 326 -2.97 -40.02 -8.51
N THR A 327 -1.78 -40.44 -8.94
CA THR A 327 -1.56 -41.78 -9.50
C THR A 327 -0.98 -42.70 -8.42
N MET A 328 -1.59 -43.86 -8.20
CA MET A 328 -1.07 -44.87 -7.26
C MET A 328 -0.61 -46.10 -8.03
N ASP A 329 0.64 -46.49 -7.84
CA ASP A 329 1.14 -47.77 -8.31
C ASP A 329 0.67 -48.88 -7.36
N HIS A 330 -0.03 -49.87 -7.91
CA HIS A 330 -0.51 -51.05 -7.18
C HIS A 330 0.44 -52.25 -7.31
N THR A 331 1.60 -52.08 -7.94
CA THR A 331 2.60 -53.14 -8.11
C THR A 331 3.03 -53.70 -6.76
N GLY A 332 2.94 -55.02 -6.61
CA GLY A 332 3.26 -55.72 -5.37
C GLY A 332 2.12 -55.80 -4.35
N ILE A 333 0.99 -55.12 -4.57
CA ILE A 333 -0.22 -55.31 -3.77
C ILE A 333 -0.97 -56.53 -4.29
N VAL A 334 -0.97 -57.62 -3.51
CA VAL A 334 -1.62 -58.89 -3.88
C VAL A 334 -2.86 -59.21 -3.02
N ASP A 335 -3.01 -58.56 -1.87
CA ASP A 335 -4.14 -58.68 -0.96
C ASP A 335 -4.36 -57.37 -0.17
N GLY A 336 -5.25 -57.39 0.83
CA GLY A 336 -5.43 -56.26 1.74
C GLY A 336 -6.09 -55.03 1.13
N CYS A 337 -6.70 -55.15 -0.06
CA CYS A 337 -7.25 -54.02 -0.82
C CYS A 337 -8.25 -53.19 0.00
N PHE A 338 -9.07 -53.85 0.81
CA PHE A 338 -10.07 -53.20 1.67
C PHE A 338 -9.47 -52.26 2.72
N THR A 339 -8.20 -52.41 3.09
CA THR A 339 -7.55 -51.47 4.02
C THR A 339 -7.54 -50.04 3.48
N CYS A 340 -7.45 -49.88 2.15
CA CYS A 340 -7.54 -48.60 1.45
C CYS A 340 -8.93 -48.39 0.80
N HIS A 341 -9.47 -49.40 0.14
CA HIS A 341 -10.76 -49.35 -0.57
C HIS A 341 -11.96 -49.68 0.35
N ASN A 342 -12.10 -48.91 1.44
CA ASN A 342 -13.16 -49.08 2.44
C ASN A 342 -14.32 -48.07 2.33
N GLY A 343 -14.29 -47.16 1.35
CA GLY A 343 -15.27 -46.10 1.17
C GLY A 343 -14.99 -44.82 1.97
N SER A 344 -13.97 -44.83 2.83
CA SER A 344 -13.50 -43.65 3.58
C SER A 344 -12.18 -43.12 3.02
N LEU A 345 -11.17 -44.00 2.88
CA LEU A 345 -9.84 -43.62 2.36
C LEU A 345 -9.80 -43.60 0.83
N ALA A 346 -10.39 -44.60 0.19
CA ALA A 346 -10.60 -44.69 -1.24
C ALA A 346 -11.96 -45.30 -1.53
N MET A 347 -12.40 -45.23 -2.79
CA MET A 347 -13.66 -45.82 -3.24
C MET A 347 -13.72 -47.31 -2.87
N GLY A 348 -14.71 -47.69 -2.07
CA GLY A 348 -14.94 -49.08 -1.66
C GLY A 348 -16.06 -49.74 -2.48
N LYS A 349 -16.65 -50.80 -1.91
CA LYS A 349 -17.79 -51.52 -2.51
C LYS A 349 -18.97 -50.56 -2.73
N SER A 350 -19.50 -50.56 -3.95
CA SER A 350 -20.72 -49.80 -4.28
C SER A 350 -21.97 -50.44 -3.67
N THR A 351 -23.08 -49.70 -3.64
CA THR A 351 -24.38 -50.23 -3.17
C THR A 351 -24.89 -51.41 -3.99
N ASN A 352 -24.45 -51.54 -5.25
CA ASN A 352 -24.82 -52.62 -6.16
C ASN A 352 -23.79 -53.76 -6.18
N HIS A 353 -22.80 -53.72 -5.30
CA HIS A 353 -21.79 -54.77 -5.20
C HIS A 353 -22.41 -56.05 -4.63
N ILE A 354 -22.04 -57.21 -5.19
CA ILE A 354 -22.45 -58.52 -4.65
C ILE A 354 -22.04 -58.65 -3.18
N ALA A 355 -22.93 -59.20 -2.35
CA ALA A 355 -22.62 -59.46 -0.95
C ALA A 355 -21.40 -60.41 -0.86
N SER A 356 -20.31 -59.92 -0.29
CA SER A 356 -19.01 -60.60 -0.29
C SER A 356 -18.13 -60.13 0.88
N GLY A 357 -17.17 -60.97 1.27
CA GLY A 357 -16.11 -60.64 2.22
C GLY A 357 -15.11 -59.61 1.67
N ASN A 358 -14.09 -59.26 2.45
CA ASN A 358 -13.14 -58.19 2.11
C ASN A 358 -11.89 -58.65 1.35
N ASP A 359 -11.88 -59.92 0.92
CA ASP A 359 -10.84 -60.50 0.07
C ASP A 359 -11.11 -60.14 -1.40
N CYS A 360 -10.92 -58.86 -1.72
CA CYS A 360 -11.25 -58.30 -3.02
C CYS A 360 -10.50 -58.98 -4.18
N GLN A 361 -9.26 -59.43 -3.93
CA GLN A 361 -8.39 -60.11 -4.89
C GLN A 361 -8.95 -61.45 -5.40
N VAL A 362 -9.97 -62.00 -4.74
CA VAL A 362 -10.68 -63.19 -5.20
C VAL A 362 -11.48 -62.90 -6.48
N CYS A 363 -11.93 -61.66 -6.66
CA CYS A 363 -12.77 -61.24 -7.78
C CYS A 363 -12.10 -60.21 -8.71
N HIS A 364 -11.22 -59.38 -8.17
CA HIS A 364 -10.68 -58.20 -8.82
C HIS A 364 -9.16 -58.27 -8.99
N THR A 365 -8.64 -57.44 -9.89
CA THR A 365 -7.19 -57.31 -10.10
C THR A 365 -6.75 -55.88 -9.81
N THR A 366 -5.44 -55.67 -9.64
CA THR A 366 -4.86 -54.32 -9.48
C THR A 366 -4.97 -53.45 -10.73
N ASN A 367 -5.26 -54.04 -11.90
CA ASN A 367 -5.45 -53.29 -13.14
C ASN A 367 -6.84 -52.63 -13.22
N ALA A 368 -7.89 -53.32 -12.74
CA ALA A 368 -9.25 -52.82 -12.78
C ALA A 368 -10.19 -53.58 -11.81
N TRP A 369 -11.16 -52.84 -11.27
CA TRP A 369 -12.29 -53.40 -10.51
C TRP A 369 -13.33 -54.10 -11.40
N THR A 370 -13.37 -53.79 -12.69
CA THR A 370 -14.32 -54.41 -13.64
C THR A 370 -13.64 -54.67 -14.97
N PRO A 371 -13.91 -55.81 -15.64
CA PRO A 371 -14.79 -56.90 -15.20
C PRO A 371 -14.19 -57.68 -14.01
N ALA A 372 -15.06 -58.21 -13.15
CA ALA A 372 -14.67 -59.07 -12.04
C ALA A 372 -14.81 -60.54 -12.47
N GLY A 373 -13.89 -61.40 -12.02
CA GLY A 373 -13.91 -62.83 -12.30
C GLY A 373 -13.76 -63.64 -11.03
N PHE A 374 -14.63 -64.63 -10.81
CA PHE A 374 -14.61 -65.50 -9.64
C PHE A 374 -14.33 -66.95 -10.05
N ASP A 375 -13.34 -67.59 -9.44
CA ASP A 375 -13.07 -69.01 -9.64
C ASP A 375 -13.94 -69.86 -8.73
N HIS A 376 -14.71 -70.77 -9.33
CA HIS A 376 -15.61 -71.68 -8.63
C HIS A 376 -14.94 -72.98 -8.18
N SER A 377 -13.66 -73.21 -8.48
CA SER A 377 -12.93 -74.45 -8.17
C SER A 377 -12.93 -74.82 -6.68
N GLY A 378 -13.07 -73.83 -5.79
CA GLY A 378 -13.11 -74.00 -4.33
C GLY A 378 -14.53 -74.01 -3.72
N VAL A 379 -15.59 -73.94 -4.52
CA VAL A 379 -16.97 -73.93 -4.01
C VAL A 379 -17.39 -75.35 -3.63
N ALA A 380 -17.84 -75.53 -2.39
CA ALA A 380 -18.26 -76.84 -1.90
C ALA A 380 -19.54 -77.32 -2.62
N PRO A 381 -19.62 -78.61 -3.01
CA PRO A 381 -20.85 -79.23 -3.52
C PRO A 381 -22.05 -78.95 -2.60
N GLY A 382 -23.25 -78.78 -3.13
CA GLY A 382 -24.44 -78.49 -2.32
C GLY A 382 -24.67 -77.00 -1.98
N THR A 383 -23.73 -76.10 -2.27
CA THR A 383 -23.76 -74.72 -1.73
C THR A 383 -24.12 -73.64 -2.74
N CYS A 384 -24.41 -73.99 -4.01
CA CYS A 384 -24.66 -73.03 -5.09
C CYS A 384 -25.75 -71.99 -4.76
N ASN A 385 -26.83 -72.45 -4.11
CA ASN A 385 -27.97 -71.61 -3.73
C ASN A 385 -27.64 -70.62 -2.59
N SER A 386 -26.49 -70.74 -1.92
CA SER A 386 -26.04 -69.72 -0.97
C SER A 386 -25.73 -68.38 -1.66
N CYS A 387 -25.32 -68.43 -2.93
CA CYS A 387 -25.01 -67.25 -3.75
C CYS A 387 -26.01 -67.08 -4.91
N HIS A 388 -26.37 -68.14 -5.62
CA HIS A 388 -27.31 -68.12 -6.75
C HIS A 388 -28.77 -68.22 -6.31
N ASN A 389 -29.20 -67.29 -5.45
CA ASN A 389 -30.56 -67.25 -4.86
C ASN A 389 -31.47 -66.15 -5.43
N GLY A 390 -31.01 -65.40 -6.43
CA GLY A 390 -31.76 -64.28 -7.02
C GLY A 390 -31.64 -62.96 -6.25
N THR A 391 -30.99 -62.96 -5.08
CA THR A 391 -30.67 -61.75 -4.30
C THR A 391 -29.17 -61.44 -4.35
N THR A 392 -28.32 -62.43 -4.08
CA THR A 392 -26.86 -62.26 -4.01
C THR A 392 -26.23 -62.33 -5.41
N SER A 393 -26.62 -63.32 -6.20
CA SER A 393 -26.26 -63.49 -7.60
C SER A 393 -27.50 -63.95 -8.38
N THR A 394 -27.38 -64.06 -9.70
CA THR A 394 -28.43 -64.59 -10.57
C THR A 394 -28.87 -65.95 -10.07
N GLY A 395 -30.13 -66.05 -9.65
CA GLY A 395 -30.73 -67.31 -9.20
C GLY A 395 -31.36 -68.08 -10.35
N GLN A 396 -32.22 -69.03 -9.98
CA GLN A 396 -33.00 -69.80 -10.95
C GLN A 396 -33.82 -68.88 -11.87
N PRO A 397 -33.68 -68.98 -13.20
CA PRO A 397 -34.44 -68.16 -14.13
C PRO A 397 -35.93 -68.49 -14.10
N THR A 398 -36.77 -67.55 -14.55
CA THR A 398 -38.20 -67.79 -14.70
C THR A 398 -38.44 -68.98 -15.65
N GLY A 399 -39.21 -69.98 -15.19
CA GLY A 399 -39.46 -71.21 -15.93
C GLY A 399 -38.48 -72.35 -15.65
N HIS A 400 -37.55 -72.18 -14.69
CA HIS A 400 -36.70 -73.25 -14.19
C HIS A 400 -37.51 -74.44 -13.65
N PHE A 401 -36.96 -75.64 -13.78
CA PHE A 401 -37.57 -76.88 -13.31
C PHE A 401 -37.70 -76.87 -11.77
N SER A 402 -38.90 -77.09 -11.21
CA SER A 402 -39.06 -77.09 -9.75
C SER A 402 -38.46 -78.37 -9.17
N THR A 403 -37.46 -78.22 -8.30
CA THR A 403 -36.80 -79.34 -7.63
C THR A 403 -36.23 -78.92 -6.29
N THR A 404 -36.10 -79.87 -5.36
CA THR A 404 -35.37 -79.71 -4.09
C THR A 404 -33.94 -80.25 -4.15
N ARG A 405 -33.53 -80.78 -5.30
CA ARG A 405 -32.17 -81.27 -5.56
C ARG A 405 -31.16 -80.13 -5.55
N SER A 406 -29.90 -80.49 -5.34
CA SER A 406 -28.84 -79.49 -5.38
C SER A 406 -28.57 -79.04 -6.81
N CYS A 407 -28.08 -77.82 -7.00
CA CYS A 407 -27.84 -77.29 -8.33
C CYS A 407 -26.75 -78.07 -9.08
N ASP A 408 -25.71 -78.51 -8.36
CA ASP A 408 -24.60 -79.32 -8.85
C ASP A 408 -24.98 -80.77 -9.21
N ASP A 409 -26.22 -81.19 -8.92
CA ASP A 409 -26.76 -82.42 -9.49
C ASP A 409 -26.96 -82.27 -11.00
N CYS A 410 -27.41 -81.09 -11.47
CA CYS A 410 -27.78 -80.87 -12.87
C CYS A 410 -26.85 -79.90 -13.63
N HIS A 411 -26.10 -79.06 -12.92
CA HIS A 411 -25.28 -77.97 -13.47
C HIS A 411 -23.81 -78.13 -13.11
N THR A 412 -22.93 -77.52 -13.90
CA THR A 412 -21.49 -77.44 -13.59
C THR A 412 -21.10 -75.99 -13.34
N THR A 413 -19.92 -75.79 -12.77
CA THR A 413 -19.35 -74.45 -12.58
C THR A 413 -19.00 -73.74 -13.89
N ASN A 414 -18.93 -74.47 -15.01
CA ASN A 414 -18.64 -73.92 -16.34
C ASN A 414 -19.91 -73.58 -17.12
N ALA A 415 -21.06 -74.21 -16.83
CA ALA A 415 -22.31 -73.97 -17.55
C ALA A 415 -23.57 -74.27 -16.72
N TRP A 416 -24.53 -73.34 -16.79
CA TRP A 416 -25.88 -73.47 -16.21
C TRP A 416 -26.92 -74.10 -17.15
N LEU A 417 -26.53 -74.46 -18.37
CA LEU A 417 -27.34 -75.35 -19.21
C LEU A 417 -27.03 -76.79 -18.78
N PRO A 418 -28.00 -77.72 -18.81
CA PRO A 418 -27.79 -79.07 -18.30
C PRO A 418 -26.70 -79.73 -19.14
N ASP A 419 -25.52 -79.86 -18.56
CA ASP A 419 -24.32 -80.34 -19.25
C ASP A 419 -24.13 -81.84 -19.00
N ASN A 420 -24.59 -82.35 -17.85
CA ASN A 420 -24.36 -83.75 -17.48
C ASN A 420 -25.30 -84.27 -16.36
N TRP A 421 -26.60 -84.43 -16.63
CA TRP A 421 -27.49 -85.19 -15.75
C TRP A 421 -27.71 -86.60 -16.32
N ASP A 422 -27.27 -87.62 -15.59
CA ASP A 422 -27.63 -89.01 -15.83
C ASP A 422 -28.63 -89.47 -14.78
N HIS A 423 -29.70 -90.15 -15.20
CA HIS A 423 -30.71 -90.66 -14.28
C HIS A 423 -30.14 -91.89 -13.55
N ALA A 424 -29.53 -91.67 -12.39
CA ALA A 424 -28.95 -92.74 -11.56
C ALA A 424 -29.98 -93.65 -10.86
N GLY A 425 -31.29 -93.44 -11.09
CA GLY A 425 -32.36 -94.20 -10.43
C GLY A 425 -32.79 -95.44 -11.22
N THR A 426 -33.06 -96.54 -10.52
CA THR A 426 -33.56 -97.80 -11.12
C THR A 426 -34.94 -97.69 -11.78
N ALA A 427 -35.66 -96.60 -11.53
CA ALA A 427 -36.97 -96.31 -12.12
C ALA A 427 -36.88 -95.57 -13.46
N TYR A 428 -35.68 -95.25 -13.96
CA TYR A 428 -35.51 -94.73 -15.31
C TYR A 428 -35.43 -95.92 -16.29
N PRO A 429 -36.37 -96.06 -17.25
CA PRO A 429 -36.42 -97.21 -18.15
C PRO A 429 -35.29 -97.30 -19.18
N GLY A 430 -34.33 -96.36 -19.19
CA GLY A 430 -33.19 -96.36 -20.12
C GLY A 430 -33.47 -95.62 -21.44
N ASP A 431 -32.73 -95.98 -22.50
CA ASP A 431 -32.50 -95.17 -23.71
C ASP A 431 -33.74 -94.88 -24.58
N HIS A 432 -34.45 -93.80 -24.24
CA HIS A 432 -35.35 -93.09 -25.13
C HIS A 432 -34.53 -92.19 -26.05
N ARG A 433 -34.21 -92.71 -27.25
CA ARG A 433 -33.25 -92.22 -28.27
C ARG A 433 -33.32 -90.73 -28.72
N ALA A 434 -34.20 -89.92 -28.15
CA ALA A 434 -34.43 -88.53 -28.55
C ALA A 434 -33.98 -87.49 -27.51
N ASN A 435 -33.21 -87.87 -26.48
CA ASN A 435 -32.87 -86.98 -25.35
C ASN A 435 -34.13 -86.24 -24.85
N PRO A 436 -35.14 -86.99 -24.34
CA PRO A 436 -36.44 -86.43 -24.03
C PRO A 436 -36.29 -85.27 -23.06
N SER A 437 -36.94 -84.13 -23.35
CA SER A 437 -37.01 -83.03 -22.39
C SER A 437 -37.57 -83.54 -21.06
N CYS A 438 -37.20 -82.96 -19.92
CA CYS A 438 -37.68 -83.41 -18.61
C CYS A 438 -39.21 -83.56 -18.56
N ARG A 439 -39.94 -82.69 -19.26
CA ARG A 439 -41.41 -82.70 -19.35
C ARG A 439 -42.02 -83.92 -20.05
N ALA A 440 -41.23 -84.69 -20.78
CA ALA A 440 -41.70 -85.93 -21.42
C ALA A 440 -42.02 -87.02 -20.39
N CYS A 441 -41.31 -87.03 -19.25
CA CYS A 441 -41.57 -87.96 -18.15
C CYS A 441 -42.20 -87.25 -16.95
N HIS A 442 -41.80 -86.01 -16.70
CA HIS A 442 -42.35 -85.17 -15.64
C HIS A 442 -43.54 -84.37 -16.17
N GLY A 443 -44.75 -84.92 -16.03
CA GLY A 443 -46.01 -84.33 -16.53
C GLY A 443 -46.38 -82.93 -15.97
N GLY A 444 -45.49 -82.31 -15.18
CA GLY A 444 -45.55 -80.94 -14.70
C GLY A 444 -44.15 -80.33 -14.55
N ASN A 445 -44.07 -79.09 -14.06
CA ASN A 445 -42.80 -78.45 -13.76
C ASN A 445 -42.22 -78.92 -12.41
N SER A 446 -42.10 -80.23 -12.18
CA SER A 446 -41.63 -80.83 -10.91
C SER A 446 -40.81 -82.08 -11.15
N ASP A 447 -39.82 -82.30 -10.29
CA ASP A 447 -39.03 -83.54 -10.18
C ASP A 447 -39.82 -84.80 -9.79
N VAL A 448 -41.12 -84.69 -9.53
CA VAL A 448 -42.04 -85.83 -9.36
C VAL A 448 -42.53 -86.31 -10.72
N VAL A 449 -42.29 -87.59 -11.03
CA VAL A 449 -42.84 -88.24 -12.22
C VAL A 449 -44.33 -88.50 -12.03
N THR A 450 -45.14 -88.09 -13.01
CA THR A 450 -46.59 -88.38 -13.00
C THR A 450 -46.85 -89.59 -13.90
N TRP A 451 -47.21 -90.71 -13.29
CA TRP A 451 -47.57 -91.93 -14.02
C TRP A 451 -48.97 -91.80 -14.62
N SER A 452 -49.11 -92.02 -15.93
CA SER A 452 -50.41 -91.99 -16.60
C SER A 452 -51.33 -93.13 -16.14
N ALA A 453 -50.74 -94.26 -15.74
CA ALA A 453 -51.44 -95.40 -15.15
C ALA A 453 -50.71 -95.87 -13.87
N PRO A 454 -50.93 -95.20 -12.72
CA PRO A 454 -50.18 -95.46 -11.48
C PRO A 454 -50.27 -96.90 -10.96
N ALA A 455 -51.31 -97.64 -11.34
CA ALA A 455 -51.48 -99.05 -10.96
C ALA A 455 -50.40 -99.98 -11.55
N TYR A 456 -49.70 -99.54 -12.60
CA TYR A 456 -48.66 -100.31 -13.28
C TYR A 456 -47.24 -99.77 -13.04
N GLN A 457 -47.07 -98.81 -12.13
CA GLN A 457 -45.75 -98.34 -11.73
C GLN A 457 -44.95 -99.47 -11.03
N PRO A 458 -43.63 -99.59 -11.23
CA PRO A 458 -42.74 -98.74 -12.04
C PRO A 458 -42.49 -99.24 -13.47
N ASP A 459 -43.29 -100.20 -13.96
CA ASP A 459 -43.05 -100.86 -15.25
C ASP A 459 -43.45 -99.99 -16.45
N CYS A 460 -43.08 -100.39 -17.67
CA CYS A 460 -43.37 -99.63 -18.91
C CYS A 460 -44.86 -99.25 -19.04
N ALA A 461 -45.76 -100.14 -18.63
CA ALA A 461 -47.21 -99.91 -18.65
C ALA A 461 -47.66 -98.75 -17.73
N GLY A 462 -46.86 -98.36 -16.75
CA GLY A 462 -47.13 -97.17 -15.92
C GLY A 462 -47.28 -95.88 -16.73
N CYS A 463 -46.63 -95.81 -17.90
CA CYS A 463 -46.74 -94.70 -18.84
C CYS A 463 -47.51 -95.10 -20.13
N HIS A 464 -47.28 -96.31 -20.63
CA HIS A 464 -47.74 -96.75 -21.96
C HIS A 464 -48.97 -97.66 -21.94
N ALA A 465 -49.67 -97.83 -20.81
CA ALA A 465 -50.85 -98.69 -20.75
C ALA A 465 -51.94 -98.31 -21.77
N ASN A 466 -52.04 -97.02 -22.12
CA ASN A 466 -53.00 -96.52 -23.11
C ASN A 466 -52.59 -96.84 -24.56
N ASP A 467 -51.32 -97.11 -24.81
CA ASP A 467 -50.80 -97.47 -26.13
C ASP A 467 -50.95 -98.98 -26.41
N TYR A 468 -51.24 -99.77 -25.36
CA TYR A 468 -51.37 -101.22 -25.47
C TYR A 468 -52.59 -101.65 -26.28
N ARG A 469 -52.34 -102.26 -27.44
CA ARG A 469 -53.38 -102.87 -28.27
C ARG A 469 -53.56 -104.35 -27.91
N GLN A 470 -54.79 -104.74 -27.56
CA GLN A 470 -55.15 -106.15 -27.34
C GLN A 470 -55.34 -106.88 -28.68
N GLY A 471 -55.07 -108.18 -28.71
CA GLY A 471 -55.36 -109.05 -29.87
C GLY A 471 -54.35 -109.00 -31.01
N VAL A 472 -53.19 -108.35 -30.83
CA VAL A 472 -52.09 -108.38 -31.80
C VAL A 472 -51.21 -109.60 -31.55
N ASP A 473 -50.85 -110.34 -32.61
CA ASP A 473 -50.08 -111.60 -32.52
C ASP A 473 -48.77 -111.44 -31.72
N ARG A 474 -48.12 -110.27 -31.83
CA ARG A 474 -46.88 -109.96 -31.11
C ARG A 474 -47.05 -109.88 -29.58
N HIS A 475 -48.27 -109.66 -29.09
CA HIS A 475 -48.59 -109.63 -27.66
C HIS A 475 -49.09 -110.98 -27.12
N ARG A 476 -49.17 -112.01 -27.97
CA ARG A 476 -49.57 -113.38 -27.61
C ARG A 476 -50.92 -113.47 -26.86
N ASN A 477 -51.87 -112.58 -27.21
CA ASN A 477 -53.20 -112.47 -26.57
C ASN A 477 -53.19 -112.26 -25.04
N ARG A 478 -52.11 -111.69 -24.49
CA ARG A 478 -52.06 -111.33 -23.06
C ARG A 478 -52.73 -109.99 -22.81
N THR A 479 -53.03 -109.70 -21.55
CA THR A 479 -53.47 -108.39 -21.08
C THR A 479 -52.28 -107.48 -20.74
N VAL A 480 -52.51 -106.17 -20.68
CA VAL A 480 -51.48 -105.20 -20.25
C VAL A 480 -50.95 -105.50 -18.84
N SER A 481 -51.80 -106.03 -17.94
CA SER A 481 -51.40 -106.42 -16.58
C SER A 481 -50.43 -107.61 -16.56
N GLU A 482 -50.54 -108.51 -17.53
CA GLU A 482 -49.69 -109.69 -17.68
C GLU A 482 -48.38 -109.38 -18.41
N ASN A 483 -48.36 -108.36 -19.28
CA ASN A 483 -47.18 -107.85 -19.96
C ASN A 483 -46.86 -106.39 -19.55
N ARG A 484 -46.90 -106.11 -18.25
CA ARG A 484 -46.71 -104.75 -17.70
C ARG A 484 -45.33 -104.16 -18.00
N ASP A 485 -44.31 -105.00 -18.04
CA ASP A 485 -42.95 -104.65 -18.46
C ASP A 485 -42.73 -105.14 -19.90
N CYS A 486 -43.09 -104.27 -20.85
CA CYS A 486 -42.97 -104.51 -22.28
C CYS A 486 -41.51 -104.72 -22.74
N GLY A 487 -40.55 -104.14 -22.01
CA GLY A 487 -39.12 -104.24 -22.29
C GLY A 487 -38.54 -105.59 -21.88
N ALA A 488 -38.82 -106.04 -20.65
CA ALA A 488 -38.34 -107.33 -20.15
C ALA A 488 -39.08 -108.53 -20.74
N SER A 489 -40.36 -108.35 -21.12
CA SER A 489 -41.13 -109.40 -21.81
C SER A 489 -40.64 -109.69 -23.24
N GLY A 490 -39.72 -108.87 -23.77
CA GLY A 490 -39.13 -109.03 -25.10
C GLY A 490 -40.07 -108.65 -26.25
N CYS A 491 -41.23 -108.05 -25.95
CA CYS A 491 -42.19 -107.59 -26.95
C CYS A 491 -41.72 -106.30 -27.64
N HIS A 492 -41.03 -105.42 -26.90
CA HIS A 492 -40.54 -104.14 -27.38
C HIS A 492 -39.13 -103.90 -26.85
N SER A 493 -38.24 -103.31 -27.65
CA SER A 493 -36.94 -102.86 -27.16
C SER A 493 -37.08 -101.47 -26.56
N VAL A 494 -36.41 -101.21 -25.44
CA VAL A 494 -36.26 -99.84 -24.89
C VAL A 494 -35.68 -98.84 -25.91
N ARG A 495 -35.08 -99.32 -27.01
CA ARG A 495 -34.51 -98.54 -28.12
C ARG A 495 -35.43 -98.36 -29.33
N ASP A 496 -36.64 -98.92 -29.32
CA ASP A 496 -37.55 -98.85 -30.45
C ASP A 496 -38.25 -97.47 -30.51
N ARG A 497 -38.45 -96.96 -31.74
CA ARG A 497 -39.11 -95.66 -31.99
C ARG A 497 -40.64 -95.75 -32.09
N GLU A 498 -41.17 -96.96 -32.17
CA GLU A 498 -42.59 -97.25 -32.38
C GLU A 498 -43.04 -98.18 -31.25
N TRP A 499 -43.91 -97.66 -30.38
CA TRP A 499 -44.53 -98.39 -29.27
C TRP A 499 -46.02 -98.58 -29.53
#